data_AF-A0A352KNP5-F1
#
_entry.id   AF-A0A352KNP5-F1
#
_cell.length_a   1.000
_cell.length_b   1.000
_cell.length_c   1.000
_cell.angle_alpha   90.00
_cell.angle_beta   90.00
_cell.angle_gamma   90.00
#
_symmetry.space_group_name_H-M   'P 1'
#
loop_
_entity.id
_entity.type
_entity.pdbx_description
1 polymer ?
#
loop_
_entity_poly.entity_id
_entity_poly.type
_entity_poly.pdbx_seq_one_letter_code
_entity_poly.pdbx_strand_id
1 'polypeptide(L)'
;MSLTILPFPARPLTQMLLRHRVSHFSTQLVQLRVTDRKDHVRRQSVLWHLSWENKQMLCLQIKKTPSASGSLTWLFASFLMFISPQLLACNIFVSTTGSDSNSGLTSGNPLQTIQAAADIAINPGDIVCVRPGIYFENNQAGPGTTIKGIKPQASGNPGNPIVFQADPNYVGTVVIDQQFELSAAPSASFDPTDVVGFYVFAHDHITIRGFEIRNVTTGILTKANNSPQAGGLGAFDPPSFITVENNHIHSIRRDRAQSGFDSNIGAVRPNDCYDCTIRGNRLHDVALIDLSGNDEFDNQNSCGIHSFGMLRTVIENNEIFDVHTGVFQKGWTNQPLPGNANYDFVTPLVPPAIDPNTDFGMVVRRNLIHNSIWGIRLSPSGGSGRIIANSGSASGNPAHHNAQIYENIFYSTDAAVQRFG
;
A
#
# COMPACT_ATOMS: atom_id res chain seq x y z
N MET A 1 28.44 -8.90 -54.75
CA MET A 1 27.23 -9.55 -55.30
C MET A 1 26.04 -9.05 -54.50
N SER A 2 25.17 -8.28 -55.13
CA SER A 2 24.00 -7.64 -54.52
C SER A 2 22.87 -8.64 -54.29
N LEU A 3 22.07 -8.45 -53.25
CA LEU A 3 20.75 -9.07 -53.13
C LEU A 3 19.70 -7.99 -52.85
N THR A 4 18.77 -7.90 -53.78
CA THR A 4 17.66 -6.95 -53.87
C THR A 4 16.51 -7.35 -52.95
N ILE A 5 15.89 -6.35 -52.29
CA ILE A 5 14.64 -6.51 -51.53
C ILE A 5 13.47 -6.19 -52.46
N LEU A 6 12.45 -7.05 -52.50
CA LEU A 6 11.16 -6.78 -53.17
C LEU A 6 10.03 -6.69 -52.13
N PRO A 7 9.11 -5.71 -52.23
CA PRO A 7 7.96 -5.59 -51.34
C PRO A 7 6.77 -6.40 -51.85
N PHE A 8 6.00 -7.02 -50.94
CA PHE A 8 4.68 -7.57 -51.24
C PHE A 8 3.59 -6.49 -51.12
N PRO A 9 2.55 -6.50 -51.99
CA PRO A 9 1.58 -5.42 -52.07
C PRO A 9 0.44 -5.55 -51.05
N ALA A 10 -0.01 -4.41 -50.54
CA ALA A 10 -1.25 -4.25 -49.79
C ALA A 10 -2.48 -4.51 -50.69
N ARG A 11 -3.52 -5.14 -50.14
CA ARG A 11 -4.88 -5.15 -50.70
C ARG A 11 -5.93 -4.82 -49.62
N PRO A 12 -7.08 -4.24 -50.01
CA PRO A 12 -7.82 -3.31 -49.18
C PRO A 12 -8.93 -3.96 -48.35
N LEU A 13 -9.26 -3.33 -47.23
CA LEU A 13 -10.41 -3.62 -46.38
C LEU A 13 -11.71 -3.40 -47.14
N THR A 14 -12.54 -4.44 -47.21
CA THR A 14 -13.96 -4.32 -47.58
C THR A 14 -14.76 -4.27 -46.28
N GLN A 15 -15.53 -3.21 -46.09
CA GLN A 15 -16.53 -3.10 -45.03
C GLN A 15 -17.58 -4.19 -45.19
N MET A 16 -17.89 -4.90 -44.11
CA MET A 16 -19.10 -5.72 -44.01
C MET A 16 -19.82 -5.35 -42.72
N LEU A 17 -20.92 -4.62 -42.88
CA LEU A 17 -21.94 -4.41 -41.85
C LEU A 17 -22.65 -5.73 -41.59
N LEU A 18 -22.75 -6.15 -40.32
CA LEU A 18 -23.83 -7.02 -39.88
C LEU A 18 -24.29 -6.62 -38.47
N ARG A 19 -25.55 -6.20 -38.37
CA ARG A 19 -26.33 -6.16 -37.13
C ARG A 19 -26.92 -7.55 -36.89
N HIS A 20 -26.66 -8.18 -35.75
CA HIS A 20 -27.68 -8.62 -34.78
C HIS A 20 -27.07 -9.25 -33.52
N ARG A 21 -27.93 -9.29 -32.50
CA ARG A 21 -27.78 -9.58 -31.07
C ARG A 21 -27.61 -11.08 -30.74
N VAL A 22 -27.04 -11.32 -29.55
CA VAL A 22 -27.10 -12.52 -28.66
C VAL A 22 -25.95 -13.54 -28.74
N SER A 23 -25.22 -13.60 -27.61
CA SER A 23 -24.42 -14.67 -26.98
C SER A 23 -23.67 -15.68 -27.87
N HIS A 24 -22.34 -15.63 -27.82
CA HIS A 24 -21.46 -16.77 -27.47
C HIS A 24 -19.99 -16.32 -27.46
N PHE A 25 -19.24 -16.84 -26.48
CA PHE A 25 -17.81 -16.63 -26.28
C PHE A 25 -17.02 -17.18 -27.47
N SER A 26 -16.11 -16.38 -28.04
CA SER A 26 -15.09 -16.88 -28.97
C SER A 26 -13.69 -16.65 -28.39
N THR A 27 -12.99 -17.75 -28.09
CA THR A 27 -11.56 -17.77 -27.79
C THR A 27 -10.78 -17.49 -29.07
N GLN A 28 -9.97 -16.43 -29.11
CA GLN A 28 -8.99 -16.23 -30.18
C GLN A 28 -7.64 -16.85 -29.79
N LEU A 29 -7.09 -17.67 -30.68
CA LEU A 29 -5.79 -18.30 -30.53
C LEU A 29 -4.74 -17.42 -31.23
N VAL A 30 -3.82 -16.81 -30.49
CA VAL A 30 -2.69 -16.07 -31.06
C VAL A 30 -1.44 -16.94 -30.98
N GLN A 31 -0.86 -17.30 -32.13
CA GLN A 31 0.33 -18.13 -32.23
C GLN A 31 1.53 -17.27 -32.65
N LEU A 32 2.45 -16.99 -31.73
CA LEU A 32 3.72 -16.31 -32.03
C LEU A 32 4.82 -17.34 -32.30
N ARG A 33 5.55 -17.17 -33.40
CA ARG A 33 6.67 -18.02 -33.82
C ARG A 33 7.98 -17.28 -33.56
N VAL A 34 8.78 -17.75 -32.61
CA VAL A 34 10.17 -17.29 -32.42
C VAL A 34 11.10 -18.28 -33.10
N THR A 35 11.97 -17.79 -33.99
CA THR A 35 13.03 -18.58 -34.64
C THR A 35 14.39 -18.16 -34.11
N ASP A 36 15.13 -19.11 -33.55
CA ASP A 36 16.57 -18.96 -33.30
C ASP A 36 17.37 -19.83 -34.28
N ARG A 37 18.48 -19.29 -34.79
CA ARG A 37 19.39 -19.95 -35.74
C ARG A 37 20.38 -20.83 -34.96
N LYS A 38 20.00 -22.10 -34.80
CA LYS A 38 20.85 -23.29 -35.03
C LYS A 38 20.12 -24.53 -34.50
N ASP A 39 19.71 -25.37 -35.45
CA ASP A 39 19.50 -26.82 -35.34
C ASP A 39 19.04 -27.40 -34.00
N HIS A 40 17.73 -27.40 -33.77
CA HIS A 40 16.89 -28.59 -33.53
C HIS A 40 15.44 -28.14 -33.26
N VAL A 41 14.50 -28.56 -34.10
CA VAL A 41 13.07 -28.23 -33.97
C VAL A 41 12.49 -28.95 -32.75
N ARG A 42 12.36 -28.25 -31.61
CA ARG A 42 11.42 -28.63 -30.55
C ARG A 42 10.17 -27.75 -30.67
N ARG A 43 9.03 -28.36 -31.02
CA ARG A 43 7.73 -27.68 -30.93
C ARG A 43 7.38 -27.52 -29.45
N GLN A 44 7.52 -26.31 -28.92
CA GLN A 44 6.88 -25.91 -27.68
C GLN A 44 5.55 -25.26 -28.02
N SER A 45 4.46 -25.86 -27.55
CA SER A 45 3.14 -25.23 -27.55
C SER A 45 2.92 -24.70 -26.14
N VAL A 46 2.94 -23.38 -25.97
CA VAL A 46 2.50 -22.73 -24.73
C VAL A 46 1.02 -22.40 -24.90
N LEU A 47 0.18 -22.94 -24.02
CA LEU A 47 -1.26 -22.65 -24.01
C LEU A 47 -1.50 -21.50 -23.04
N TRP A 48 -1.95 -20.35 -23.55
CA TRP A 48 -2.40 -19.24 -22.71
C TRP A 48 -3.93 -19.31 -22.61
N HIS A 49 -4.47 -19.31 -21.40
CA HIS A 49 -5.90 -19.15 -21.15
C HIS A 49 -6.13 -17.72 -20.64
N LEU A 50 -6.81 -16.90 -21.44
CA LEU A 50 -7.29 -15.58 -21.02
C LEU A 50 -8.74 -15.72 -20.58
N SER A 51 -8.99 -15.63 -19.28
CA SER A 51 -10.32 -15.43 -18.71
C SER A 51 -10.45 -13.97 -18.28
N TRP A 52 -11.51 -13.29 -18.70
CA TRP A 52 -11.80 -11.89 -18.41
C TRP A 52 -12.80 -11.70 -17.27
N GLU A 53 -12.73 -12.54 -16.23
CA GLU A 53 -13.45 -12.31 -14.98
C GLU A 53 -12.46 -12.40 -13.82
N ASN A 54 -12.32 -11.26 -13.12
CA ASN A 54 -11.41 -10.97 -12.01
C ASN A 54 -9.94 -10.70 -12.39
N LYS A 55 -9.51 -9.46 -12.16
CA LYS A 55 -8.18 -8.88 -12.44
C LYS A 55 -7.04 -9.56 -11.66
N GLN A 56 -6.67 -10.79 -12.03
CA GLN A 56 -5.47 -11.48 -11.55
C GLN A 56 -4.83 -12.18 -12.76
N MET A 57 -3.58 -11.85 -13.10
CA MET A 57 -2.81 -12.62 -14.09
C MET A 57 -2.19 -13.84 -13.40
N LEU A 58 -2.61 -15.04 -13.81
CA LEU A 58 -1.99 -16.30 -13.40
C LEU A 58 -0.99 -16.75 -14.49
N CYS A 59 0.30 -16.80 -14.17
CA CYS A 59 1.30 -17.40 -15.06
C CYS A 59 1.57 -18.85 -14.61
N LEU A 60 1.07 -19.83 -15.37
CA LEU A 60 1.28 -21.25 -15.09
C LEU A 60 2.33 -21.82 -16.04
N GLN A 61 3.54 -22.10 -15.54
CA GLN A 61 4.59 -22.73 -16.34
C GLN A 61 4.50 -24.26 -16.25
N ILE A 62 4.00 -24.91 -17.30
CA ILE A 62 3.95 -26.38 -17.38
C ILE A 62 5.22 -26.90 -18.08
N LYS A 63 6.13 -27.52 -17.34
CA LYS A 63 7.24 -28.29 -17.91
C LYS A 63 6.78 -29.72 -18.21
N LYS A 64 6.80 -30.11 -19.49
CA LYS A 64 6.56 -31.50 -19.92
C LYS A 64 7.84 -32.30 -19.75
N THR A 65 7.91 -33.20 -18.76
CA THR A 65 8.95 -34.22 -18.71
C THR A 65 8.56 -35.42 -19.59
N PRO A 66 9.51 -36.07 -20.29
CA PRO A 66 9.22 -37.25 -21.10
C PRO A 66 8.86 -38.43 -20.18
N SER A 67 7.73 -39.07 -20.46
CA SER A 67 7.23 -40.22 -19.71
C SER A 67 8.10 -41.47 -19.92
N ALA A 68 8.48 -42.13 -18.84
CA ALA A 68 8.69 -43.57 -18.83
C ALA A 68 7.46 -44.23 -18.19
N SER A 69 7.03 -45.33 -18.80
CA SER A 69 5.90 -46.17 -18.44
C SER A 69 5.83 -46.52 -16.94
N GLY A 70 4.74 -46.13 -16.29
CA GLY A 70 4.41 -46.55 -14.95
C GLY A 70 3.06 -45.96 -14.56
N SER A 71 2.07 -46.82 -14.37
CA SER A 71 0.76 -46.47 -13.82
C SER A 71 0.92 -45.71 -12.51
N LEU A 72 0.61 -44.42 -12.50
CA LEU A 72 0.47 -43.62 -11.30
C LEU A 72 -0.87 -42.91 -11.35
N THR A 73 -1.75 -43.31 -10.45
CA THR A 73 -3.03 -42.70 -10.15
C THR A 73 -2.78 -41.24 -9.79
N TRP A 74 -3.22 -40.31 -10.65
CA TRP A 74 -3.11 -38.87 -10.41
C TRP A 74 -4.20 -38.44 -9.42
N LEU A 75 -3.95 -38.63 -8.12
CA LEU A 75 -4.61 -37.84 -7.08
C LEU A 75 -3.87 -36.51 -6.95
N PHE A 76 -4.04 -35.63 -7.93
CA PHE A 76 -3.76 -34.21 -7.70
C PHE A 76 -4.97 -33.61 -7.00
N ALA A 77 -5.02 -33.80 -5.69
CA ALA A 77 -5.68 -32.83 -4.83
C ALA A 77 -4.87 -31.53 -4.98
N SER A 78 -5.23 -30.74 -5.99
CA SER A 78 -4.80 -29.37 -6.12
C SER A 78 -5.32 -28.66 -4.87
N PHE A 79 -4.47 -28.60 -3.85
CA PHE A 79 -4.73 -27.81 -2.65
C PHE A 79 -4.60 -26.34 -3.08
N LEU A 80 -5.62 -25.85 -3.80
CA LEU A 80 -5.99 -24.46 -3.75
C LEU A 80 -6.36 -24.21 -2.29
N MET A 81 -5.36 -23.90 -1.46
CA MET A 81 -5.60 -22.95 -0.38
C MET A 81 -5.93 -21.64 -1.09
N PHE A 82 -7.20 -21.52 -1.52
CA PHE A 82 -7.84 -20.24 -1.33
C PHE A 82 -7.68 -19.99 0.17
N ILE A 83 -6.72 -19.14 0.53
CA ILE A 83 -6.77 -18.43 1.80
C ILE A 83 -8.03 -17.59 1.66
N SER A 84 -9.18 -18.22 1.91
CA SER A 84 -10.43 -17.51 2.07
C SER A 84 -10.10 -16.51 3.17
N PRO A 85 -10.21 -15.20 2.93
CA PRO A 85 -9.98 -14.25 3.99
C PRO A 85 -10.84 -14.72 5.15
N GLN A 86 -10.21 -14.98 6.30
CA GLN A 86 -10.96 -15.31 7.50
C GLN A 86 -11.88 -14.11 7.71
N LEU A 87 -13.17 -14.31 7.41
CA LEU A 87 -14.21 -13.35 7.66
C LEU A 87 -14.32 -13.29 9.18
N LEU A 88 -13.52 -12.40 9.78
CA LEU A 88 -13.61 -12.11 11.19
C LEU A 88 -15.00 -11.51 11.44
N ALA A 89 -15.68 -12.02 12.47
CA ALA A 89 -17.04 -11.62 12.77
C ALA A 89 -17.07 -10.15 13.21
N CYS A 90 -17.78 -9.32 12.46
CA CYS A 90 -18.01 -7.90 12.80
C CYS A 90 -18.64 -7.79 14.19
N ASN A 91 -18.11 -6.89 15.03
CA ASN A 91 -18.71 -6.57 16.33
C ASN A 91 -19.02 -5.07 16.50
N ILE A 92 -18.50 -4.22 15.62
CA ILE A 92 -18.84 -2.79 15.54
C ILE A 92 -19.27 -2.47 14.10
N PHE A 93 -20.37 -1.75 13.93
CA PHE A 93 -21.00 -1.49 12.64
C PHE A 93 -21.13 0.00 12.36
N VAL A 94 -20.78 0.39 11.13
CA VAL A 94 -20.87 1.78 10.65
C VAL A 94 -21.67 1.82 9.35
N SER A 95 -22.52 2.84 9.18
CA SER A 95 -23.35 3.05 8.00
C SER A 95 -23.57 4.54 7.78
N THR A 96 -23.56 5.02 6.54
CA THR A 96 -23.86 6.43 6.23
C THR A 96 -25.28 6.87 6.66
N THR A 97 -26.19 5.91 6.83
CA THR A 97 -27.55 6.11 7.35
C THR A 97 -27.69 5.87 8.86
N GLY A 98 -26.57 5.62 9.56
CA GLY A 98 -26.52 5.41 11.00
C GLY A 98 -26.66 6.72 11.79
N SER A 99 -26.34 6.65 13.09
CA SER A 99 -26.23 7.81 13.98
C SER A 99 -25.11 7.57 14.97
N ASP A 100 -24.27 8.56 15.27
CA ASP A 100 -23.22 8.40 16.30
C ASP A 100 -23.79 8.35 17.73
N SER A 101 -25.09 8.57 17.90
CA SER A 101 -25.81 8.27 19.14
C SER A 101 -26.15 6.79 19.33
N ASN A 102 -25.98 5.98 18.28
CA ASN A 102 -26.21 4.53 18.32
C ASN A 102 -25.08 3.83 19.07
N SER A 103 -25.32 2.59 19.52
CA SER A 103 -24.26 1.83 20.18
C SER A 103 -23.20 1.31 19.21
N GLY A 104 -23.56 1.10 17.94
CA GLY A 104 -22.68 0.49 16.95
C GLY A 104 -22.47 -1.01 17.13
N LEU A 105 -22.95 -1.63 18.22
CA LEU A 105 -22.66 -3.02 18.58
C LEU A 105 -23.58 -4.04 17.91
N THR A 106 -24.55 -3.58 17.11
CA THR A 106 -25.45 -4.45 16.36
C THR A 106 -25.64 -3.93 14.94
N SER A 107 -25.82 -4.84 13.99
CA SER A 107 -26.04 -4.48 12.59
C SER A 107 -27.30 -3.60 12.39
N GLY A 108 -28.32 -3.73 13.24
CA GLY A 108 -29.53 -2.87 13.18
C GLY A 108 -29.38 -1.48 13.80
N ASN A 109 -28.25 -1.21 14.47
CA ASN A 109 -28.01 0.02 15.22
C ASN A 109 -26.58 0.56 14.93
N PRO A 110 -26.23 0.84 13.66
CA PRO A 110 -24.88 1.23 13.29
C PRO A 110 -24.57 2.68 13.65
N LEU A 111 -23.30 2.96 13.92
CA LEU A 111 -22.76 4.32 14.00
C LEU A 111 -22.79 5.00 12.62
N GLN A 112 -22.72 6.33 12.60
CA GLN A 112 -22.71 7.10 11.35
C GLN A 112 -21.29 7.29 10.81
N THR A 113 -20.34 7.62 11.69
CA THR A 113 -18.95 7.89 11.33
C THR A 113 -18.04 6.73 11.69
N ILE A 114 -16.94 6.61 10.96
CA ILE A 114 -15.90 5.62 11.23
C ILE A 114 -15.09 6.05 12.46
N GLN A 115 -14.92 7.35 12.72
CA GLN A 115 -14.31 7.81 13.96
C GLN A 115 -15.11 7.37 15.19
N ALA A 116 -16.43 7.51 15.21
CA ALA A 116 -17.22 7.07 16.36
C ALA A 116 -17.02 5.56 16.66
N ALA A 117 -16.81 4.76 15.60
CA ALA A 117 -16.44 3.35 15.78
C ALA A 117 -15.02 3.17 16.31
N ALA A 118 -14.06 3.98 15.83
CA ALA A 118 -12.69 3.99 16.36
C ALA A 118 -12.62 4.39 17.84
N ASP A 119 -13.54 5.23 18.31
CA ASP A 119 -13.63 5.67 19.71
C ASP A 119 -14.11 4.56 20.65
N ILE A 120 -14.89 3.60 20.15
CA ILE A 120 -15.38 2.45 20.94
C ILE A 120 -14.63 1.14 20.67
N ALA A 121 -13.85 1.07 19.58
CA ALA A 121 -12.97 -0.05 19.24
C ALA A 121 -11.71 0.00 20.10
N ILE A 122 -11.86 -0.28 21.40
CA ILE A 122 -10.79 -0.16 22.40
C ILE A 122 -10.24 -1.50 22.87
N ASN A 123 -10.84 -2.62 22.44
CA ASN A 123 -10.43 -3.96 22.87
C ASN A 123 -9.71 -4.69 21.73
N PRO A 124 -8.59 -5.38 22.03
CA PRO A 124 -7.97 -6.30 21.07
C PRO A 124 -8.97 -7.31 20.51
N GLY A 125 -9.02 -7.42 19.18
CA GLY A 125 -9.98 -8.26 18.47
C GLY A 125 -11.26 -7.55 18.05
N ASP A 126 -11.45 -6.28 18.40
CA ASP A 126 -12.55 -5.47 17.85
C ASP A 126 -12.44 -5.35 16.33
N ILE A 127 -13.55 -5.61 15.65
CA ILE A 127 -13.68 -5.61 14.19
C ILE A 127 -14.80 -4.65 13.79
N VAL A 128 -14.38 -3.49 13.31
CA VAL A 128 -15.22 -2.43 12.74
C VAL A 128 -15.53 -2.77 11.29
N CYS A 129 -16.81 -2.99 10.99
CA CYS A 129 -17.34 -3.23 9.66
C CYS A 129 -18.11 -2.01 9.16
N VAL A 130 -17.59 -1.41 8.09
CA VAL A 130 -18.13 -0.19 7.49
C VAL A 130 -18.92 -0.54 6.24
N ARG A 131 -20.19 -0.15 6.18
CA ARG A 131 -21.03 -0.44 5.00
C ARG A 131 -20.65 0.45 3.82
N PRO A 132 -20.93 0.01 2.58
CA PRO A 132 -20.71 0.82 1.39
C PRO A 132 -21.36 2.20 1.48
N GLY A 133 -20.63 3.21 1.05
CA GLY A 133 -21.00 4.61 1.20
C GLY A 133 -19.81 5.53 1.06
N ILE A 134 -20.07 6.84 1.02
CA ILE A 134 -19.04 7.88 1.01
C ILE A 134 -19.02 8.51 2.40
N TYR A 135 -17.86 8.49 3.03
CA TYR A 135 -17.61 8.97 4.39
C TYR A 135 -16.66 10.16 4.34
N PHE A 136 -17.08 11.26 4.97
CA PHE A 136 -16.24 12.41 5.25
C PHE A 136 -15.93 12.43 6.74
N GLU A 137 -14.67 12.23 7.11
CA GLU A 137 -14.24 12.01 8.49
C GLU A 137 -13.51 13.26 9.00
N ASN A 138 -14.30 14.22 9.49
CA ASN A 138 -13.84 15.55 9.89
C ASN A 138 -13.22 15.60 11.31
N ASN A 139 -12.76 14.47 11.84
CA ASN A 139 -12.27 14.41 13.21
C ASN A 139 -10.89 15.08 13.33
N GLN A 140 -10.81 16.10 14.19
CA GLN A 140 -9.58 16.81 14.54
C GLN A 140 -9.24 16.67 16.05
N ALA A 141 -9.97 15.82 16.79
CA ALA A 141 -9.64 15.51 18.19
C ALA A 141 -8.30 14.77 18.31
N GLY A 142 -7.79 14.58 19.53
CA GLY A 142 -6.56 13.84 19.76
C GLY A 142 -6.64 12.36 19.32
N PRO A 143 -5.49 11.71 19.07
CA PRO A 143 -4.13 12.25 19.06
C PRO A 143 -3.81 13.10 17.82
N GLY A 144 -2.91 14.09 17.95
CA GLY A 144 -2.47 14.94 16.84
C GLY A 144 -3.56 15.85 16.28
N THR A 145 -3.89 16.92 17.00
CA THR A 145 -4.96 17.88 16.64
C THR A 145 -4.68 18.70 15.38
N THR A 146 -3.48 18.62 14.80
CA THR A 146 -3.15 19.20 13.49
C THR A 146 -3.44 18.27 12.32
N ILE A 147 -3.93 17.06 12.58
CA ILE A 147 -4.23 16.06 11.55
C ILE A 147 -5.72 15.74 11.63
N LYS A 148 -6.42 15.85 10.52
CA LYS A 148 -7.83 15.46 10.38
C LYS A 148 -7.93 14.08 9.75
N GLY A 149 -8.81 13.23 10.27
CA GLY A 149 -9.07 11.89 9.74
C GLY A 149 -9.46 10.89 10.83
N ILE A 150 -9.50 9.61 10.47
CA ILE A 150 -9.84 8.53 11.41
C ILE A 150 -8.64 8.19 12.28
N LYS A 151 -8.84 8.11 13.59
CA LYS A 151 -7.80 7.89 14.59
C LYS A 151 -8.18 6.73 15.49
N PRO A 152 -7.61 5.53 15.29
CA PRO A 152 -7.70 4.45 16.26
C PRO A 152 -7.25 4.94 17.64
N GLN A 153 -7.95 4.53 18.69
CA GLN A 153 -7.73 5.01 20.07
C GLN A 153 -7.04 3.96 20.97
N ALA A 154 -6.79 2.77 20.46
CA ALA A 154 -6.19 1.67 21.19
C ALA A 154 -5.37 0.76 20.27
N SER A 155 -4.53 -0.07 20.89
CA SER A 155 -3.78 -1.14 20.21
C SER A 155 -4.56 -2.46 20.24
N GLY A 156 -4.38 -3.27 19.20
CA GLY A 156 -4.66 -4.70 19.30
C GLY A 156 -3.53 -5.45 20.01
N ASN A 157 -3.58 -6.78 19.95
CA ASN A 157 -2.52 -7.66 20.46
C ASN A 157 -2.17 -8.74 19.43
N PRO A 158 -1.04 -9.46 19.58
CA PRO A 158 -0.71 -10.59 18.73
C PRO A 158 -1.87 -11.59 18.62
N GLY A 159 -2.30 -11.88 17.38
CA GLY A 159 -3.43 -12.76 17.09
C GLY A 159 -4.82 -12.12 17.22
N ASN A 160 -4.94 -10.97 17.90
CA ASN A 160 -6.19 -10.23 18.09
C ASN A 160 -6.00 -8.74 17.74
N PRO A 161 -5.77 -8.41 16.45
CA PRO A 161 -5.66 -7.03 16.03
C PRO A 161 -7.00 -6.29 16.17
N ILE A 162 -6.97 -4.96 16.27
CA ILE A 162 -8.15 -4.14 15.99
C ILE A 162 -8.24 -3.96 14.48
N VAL A 163 -9.40 -4.25 13.89
CA VAL A 163 -9.59 -4.29 12.45
C VAL A 163 -10.61 -3.26 12.01
N PHE A 164 -10.21 -2.38 11.10
CA PHE A 164 -11.10 -1.54 10.33
C PHE A 164 -11.23 -2.14 8.93
N GLN A 165 -12.45 -2.49 8.54
CA GLN A 165 -12.69 -3.08 7.23
C GLN A 165 -13.98 -2.60 6.57
N ALA A 166 -13.99 -2.58 5.24
CA ALA A 166 -15.24 -2.61 4.49
C ALA A 166 -16.04 -3.88 4.87
N ASP A 167 -17.34 -3.72 5.14
CA ASP A 167 -18.21 -4.80 5.58
C ASP A 167 -18.34 -5.85 4.46
N PRO A 168 -17.79 -7.06 4.66
CA PRO A 168 -17.75 -8.08 3.62
C PRO A 168 -19.14 -8.66 3.29
N ASN A 169 -20.16 -8.37 4.10
CA ASN A 169 -21.53 -8.83 3.87
C ASN A 169 -22.29 -7.93 2.88
N TYR A 170 -21.70 -6.81 2.46
CA TYR A 170 -22.33 -5.85 1.56
C TYR A 170 -21.52 -5.72 0.28
N VAL A 171 -22.23 -5.62 -0.84
CA VAL A 171 -21.63 -5.34 -2.15
C VAL A 171 -21.55 -3.82 -2.33
N GLY A 172 -20.37 -3.33 -2.66
CA GLY A 172 -20.10 -1.92 -2.95
C GLY A 172 -18.77 -1.47 -2.38
N THR A 173 -18.44 -0.20 -2.60
CA THR A 173 -17.20 0.40 -2.11
C THR A 173 -17.48 1.25 -0.88
N VAL A 174 -16.60 1.14 0.12
CA VAL A 174 -16.51 2.12 1.20
C VAL A 174 -15.48 3.16 0.78
N VAL A 175 -15.92 4.39 0.56
CA VAL A 175 -15.08 5.49 0.13
C VAL A 175 -14.87 6.44 1.30
N ILE A 176 -13.62 6.65 1.70
CA ILE A 176 -13.22 7.73 2.60
C ILE A 176 -12.77 8.89 1.71
N ASP A 177 -13.58 9.94 1.64
CA ASP A 177 -13.35 11.09 0.77
C ASP A 177 -13.17 12.34 1.65
N GLN A 178 -11.92 12.77 1.83
CA GLN A 178 -11.59 13.94 2.67
C GLN A 178 -11.75 15.27 1.93
N GLN A 179 -12.07 15.25 0.63
CA GLN A 179 -12.34 16.45 -0.18
C GLN A 179 -11.21 17.51 -0.20
N PHE A 180 -9.99 17.13 0.23
CA PHE A 180 -8.89 18.04 0.53
C PHE A 180 -9.24 19.14 1.56
N GLU A 181 -10.21 18.87 2.45
CA GLU A 181 -10.82 19.87 3.34
C GLU A 181 -9.93 20.26 4.52
N LEU A 182 -9.08 21.26 4.31
CA LEU A 182 -8.10 21.75 5.28
C LEU A 182 -8.59 22.89 6.18
N SER A 183 -9.89 23.23 6.18
CA SER A 183 -10.41 24.14 7.22
C SER A 183 -10.51 23.45 8.58
N ALA A 184 -10.39 24.22 9.65
CA ALA A 184 -10.62 23.73 11.01
C ALA A 184 -11.98 23.01 11.14
N ALA A 185 -12.00 21.84 11.78
CA ALA A 185 -13.25 21.22 12.18
C ALA A 185 -14.05 22.15 13.13
N PRO A 186 -15.39 22.04 13.24
CA PRO A 186 -16.21 22.96 14.04
C PRO A 186 -15.76 23.15 15.50
N SER A 187 -15.10 22.15 16.08
CA SER A 187 -14.59 22.17 17.46
C SER A 187 -13.09 22.51 17.57
N ALA A 188 -12.41 22.81 16.47
CA ALA A 188 -10.98 23.10 16.44
C ALA A 188 -10.70 24.60 16.33
N SER A 189 -9.57 25.04 16.88
CA SER A 189 -9.16 26.45 16.90
C SER A 189 -8.16 26.82 15.80
N PHE A 190 -7.74 25.86 14.98
CA PHE A 190 -6.77 26.06 13.91
C PHE A 190 -6.99 25.08 12.77
N ASP A 191 -6.58 25.50 11.58
CA ASP A 191 -6.61 24.66 10.39
C ASP A 191 -5.63 23.48 10.54
N PRO A 192 -6.04 22.24 10.19
CA PRO A 192 -5.13 21.11 10.16
C PRO A 192 -4.00 21.32 9.15
N THR A 193 -2.84 20.74 9.44
CA THR A 193 -1.76 20.59 8.45
C THR A 193 -2.05 19.44 7.50
N ASP A 194 -2.77 18.41 7.93
CA ASP A 194 -3.01 17.22 7.11
C ASP A 194 -4.46 16.74 7.17
N VAL A 195 -4.94 16.23 6.05
CA VAL A 195 -6.22 15.52 5.94
C VAL A 195 -5.94 14.13 5.40
N VAL A 196 -6.26 13.12 6.21
CA VAL A 196 -5.90 11.73 5.92
C VAL A 196 -7.10 10.81 6.00
N GLY A 197 -6.99 9.62 5.41
CA GLY A 197 -7.95 8.54 5.66
C GLY A 197 -7.80 8.05 7.10
N PHE A 198 -6.63 7.52 7.44
CA PHE A 198 -6.29 7.07 8.79
C PHE A 198 -5.00 7.70 9.30
N TYR A 199 -4.99 8.04 10.58
CA TYR A 199 -3.82 8.43 11.35
C TYR A 199 -3.62 7.48 12.53
N VAL A 200 -2.63 6.58 12.42
CA VAL A 200 -2.26 5.63 13.48
C VAL A 200 -1.09 6.21 14.26
N PHE A 201 -1.37 6.72 15.46
CA PHE A 201 -0.37 7.33 16.32
C PHE A 201 -0.08 6.44 17.52
N ALA A 202 1.15 5.93 17.64
CA ALA A 202 1.60 5.14 18.80
C ALA A 202 0.63 4.01 19.22
N HIS A 203 0.13 3.28 18.22
CA HIS A 203 -0.74 2.12 18.42
C HIS A 203 -0.24 0.95 17.61
N ASP A 204 -0.50 -0.26 18.10
CA ASP A 204 0.01 -1.51 17.54
C ASP A 204 -1.12 -2.41 17.07
N HIS A 205 -0.77 -3.38 16.21
CA HIS A 205 -1.67 -4.46 15.79
C HIS A 205 -3.00 -3.93 15.22
N ILE A 206 -2.93 -2.92 14.36
CA ILE A 206 -4.09 -2.38 13.63
C ILE A 206 -4.10 -2.92 12.21
N THR A 207 -5.26 -3.36 11.74
CA THR A 207 -5.48 -3.71 10.32
C THR A 207 -6.45 -2.73 9.68
N ILE A 208 -6.09 -2.17 8.52
CA ILE A 208 -6.93 -1.28 7.71
C ILE A 208 -7.10 -1.91 6.33
N ARG A 209 -8.34 -2.25 5.94
CA ARG A 209 -8.58 -2.98 4.69
C ARG A 209 -9.88 -2.72 3.93
N GLY A 210 -9.81 -2.86 2.62
CA GLY A 210 -10.98 -2.86 1.74
C GLY A 210 -11.57 -1.47 1.47
N PHE A 211 -10.86 -0.39 1.79
CA PHE A 211 -11.32 0.97 1.58
C PHE A 211 -10.83 1.55 0.25
N GLU A 212 -11.66 2.37 -0.39
CA GLU A 212 -11.18 3.44 -1.28
C GLU A 212 -10.89 4.68 -0.43
N ILE A 213 -9.71 5.26 -0.54
CA ILE A 213 -9.32 6.48 0.19
C ILE A 213 -8.85 7.51 -0.82
N ARG A 214 -9.48 8.70 -0.82
CA ARG A 214 -9.21 9.73 -1.82
C ARG A 214 -9.38 11.15 -1.33
N ASN A 215 -8.86 12.06 -2.14
CA ASN A 215 -8.90 13.51 -1.92
C ASN A 215 -8.30 13.89 -0.56
N VAL A 216 -7.07 13.41 -0.33
CA VAL A 216 -6.32 13.49 0.92
C VAL A 216 -4.95 14.13 0.71
N THR A 217 -4.30 14.64 1.76
CA THR A 217 -2.88 15.00 1.71
C THR A 217 -1.96 13.79 1.93
N THR A 218 -2.48 12.73 2.53
CA THR A 218 -1.85 11.42 2.69
C THR A 218 -2.96 10.39 2.92
N GLY A 219 -2.89 9.19 2.33
CA GLY A 219 -3.94 8.18 2.52
C GLY A 219 -3.96 7.61 3.94
N ILE A 220 -2.90 6.90 4.31
CA ILE A 220 -2.73 6.33 5.66
C ILE A 220 -1.40 6.80 6.21
N LEU A 221 -1.42 7.45 7.36
CA LEU A 221 -0.24 7.96 8.05
C LEU A 221 -0.05 7.22 9.36
N THR A 222 1.14 6.69 9.60
CA THR A 222 1.56 6.25 10.93
C THR A 222 2.56 7.23 11.53
N LYS A 223 2.63 7.33 12.85
CA LYS A 223 3.62 8.18 13.53
C LYS A 223 3.87 7.71 14.96
N ALA A 224 5.12 7.73 15.39
CA ALA A 224 5.48 7.44 16.78
C ALA A 224 5.10 8.58 17.73
N ASN A 225 4.89 8.24 19.01
CA ASN A 225 4.93 9.24 20.06
C ASN A 225 6.38 9.57 20.40
N ASN A 226 6.78 10.80 20.07
CA ASN A 226 8.14 11.32 20.28
C ASN A 226 8.24 12.26 21.49
N SER A 227 7.21 12.31 22.35
CA SER A 227 7.17 13.25 23.48
C SER A 227 8.04 12.74 24.63
N PRO A 228 9.13 13.43 25.01
CA PRO A 228 9.79 13.16 26.28
C PRO A 228 8.83 13.49 27.42
N GLN A 229 8.58 12.54 28.33
CA GLN A 229 7.95 12.88 29.60
C GLN A 229 8.89 13.80 30.39
N ALA A 230 8.32 14.77 31.12
CA ALA A 230 9.09 15.59 32.04
C ALA A 230 9.81 14.66 33.04
N GLY A 231 11.15 14.63 33.01
CA GLY A 231 11.95 13.72 33.84
C GLY A 231 13.12 13.03 33.14
N GLY A 232 13.31 13.22 31.83
CA GLY A 232 14.52 12.75 31.12
C GLY A 232 14.51 11.26 30.73
N LEU A 233 13.36 10.59 30.83
CA LEU A 233 13.11 9.30 30.21
C LEU A 233 11.87 9.46 29.33
N GLY A 234 12.04 9.38 28.01
CA GLY A 234 10.95 9.42 27.04
C GLY A 234 10.93 8.13 26.24
N ALA A 235 9.92 7.30 26.45
CA ALA A 235 9.73 6.11 25.62
C ALA A 235 9.31 6.57 24.22
N PHE A 236 10.23 6.48 23.26
CA PHE A 236 9.87 6.46 21.85
C PHE A 236 8.93 5.28 21.62
N ASP A 237 7.69 5.55 21.22
CA ASP A 237 6.63 4.54 21.07
C ASP A 237 6.19 4.45 19.60
N PRO A 238 6.85 3.60 18.79
CA PRO A 238 6.56 3.43 17.37
C PRO A 238 5.32 2.57 17.15
N PRO A 239 4.44 2.94 16.21
CA PRO A 239 3.36 2.05 15.80
C PRO A 239 3.93 0.77 15.19
N SER A 240 3.50 -0.38 15.68
CA SER A 240 4.06 -1.68 15.31
C SER A 240 3.01 -2.67 14.83
N PHE A 241 3.41 -3.60 13.96
CA PHE A 241 2.51 -4.65 13.43
C PHE A 241 1.26 -4.11 12.72
N ILE A 242 1.38 -2.95 12.07
CA ILE A 242 0.29 -2.35 11.30
C ILE A 242 0.17 -3.08 9.96
N THR A 243 -1.05 -3.49 9.62
CA THR A 243 -1.38 -4.09 8.33
C THR A 243 -2.26 -3.15 7.51
N VAL A 244 -1.75 -2.71 6.36
CA VAL A 244 -2.51 -1.97 5.35
C VAL A 244 -2.72 -2.91 4.16
N GLU A 245 -3.94 -3.40 3.98
CA GLU A 245 -4.19 -4.41 2.95
C GLU A 245 -5.42 -4.16 2.07
N ASN A 246 -5.32 -4.51 0.78
CA ASN A 246 -6.45 -4.52 -0.16
C ASN A 246 -7.22 -3.19 -0.23
N ASN A 247 -6.52 -2.06 -0.08
CA ASN A 247 -7.09 -0.73 -0.22
C ASN A 247 -6.79 -0.14 -1.61
N HIS A 248 -7.65 0.77 -2.05
CA HIS A 248 -7.43 1.59 -3.24
C HIS A 248 -7.25 3.04 -2.80
N ILE A 249 -6.02 3.54 -2.84
CA ILE A 249 -5.67 4.85 -2.28
C ILE A 249 -5.15 5.74 -3.40
N HIS A 250 -5.85 6.85 -3.66
CA HIS A 250 -5.53 7.71 -4.79
C HIS A 250 -5.91 9.18 -4.60
N SER A 251 -5.61 10.01 -5.59
CA SER A 251 -5.89 11.47 -5.56
C SER A 251 -5.29 12.12 -4.31
N ILE A 252 -3.97 12.01 -4.17
CA ILE A 252 -3.22 12.58 -3.06
C ILE A 252 -2.58 13.88 -3.52
N ARG A 253 -2.90 14.99 -2.85
CA ARG A 253 -2.41 16.33 -3.19
C ARG A 253 -2.03 17.11 -1.95
N ARG A 254 -0.95 17.90 -2.05
CA ARG A 254 -0.58 18.90 -1.05
C ARG A 254 -0.14 20.18 -1.74
N ASP A 255 -0.83 21.27 -1.40
CA ASP A 255 -0.63 22.56 -2.02
C ASP A 255 0.51 23.35 -1.38
N ARG A 256 1.46 23.75 -2.21
CA ARG A 256 2.65 24.52 -1.82
C ARG A 256 2.31 25.91 -1.29
N ALA A 257 1.16 26.47 -1.66
CA ALA A 257 0.69 27.75 -1.15
C ALA A 257 0.13 27.67 0.28
N GLN A 258 -0.17 26.47 0.79
CA GLN A 258 -0.75 26.30 2.11
C GLN A 258 0.27 26.43 3.24
N SER A 259 -0.17 26.95 4.38
CA SER A 259 0.65 27.02 5.59
C SER A 259 1.00 25.61 6.09
N GLY A 260 2.19 25.47 6.70
CA GLY A 260 2.66 24.15 7.15
C GLY A 260 2.86 23.14 6.02
N PHE A 261 3.15 23.62 4.80
CA PHE A 261 3.46 22.77 3.65
C PHE A 261 4.61 21.79 3.96
N ASP A 262 4.33 20.51 3.77
CA ASP A 262 5.29 19.42 3.76
C ASP A 262 5.26 18.78 2.36
N SER A 263 6.41 18.69 1.72
CA SER A 263 6.53 18.03 0.42
C SER A 263 6.54 16.51 0.52
N ASN A 264 6.66 15.95 1.73
CA ASN A 264 6.63 14.51 1.97
C ASN A 264 5.20 13.99 1.98
N ILE A 265 4.75 13.44 0.86
CA ILE A 265 3.40 12.88 0.74
C ILE A 265 3.43 11.45 0.22
N GLY A 266 2.41 10.68 0.54
CA GLY A 266 2.24 9.39 -0.09
C GLY A 266 0.88 8.78 0.12
N ALA A 267 0.55 7.79 -0.71
CA ALA A 267 -0.68 7.03 -0.54
C ALA A 267 -0.64 6.28 0.82
N VAL A 268 0.50 5.66 1.15
CA VAL A 268 0.77 5.17 2.51
C VAL A 268 2.06 5.80 3.02
N ARG A 269 2.00 6.43 4.19
CA ARG A 269 3.15 6.98 4.92
C ARG A 269 3.39 6.22 6.22
N PRO A 270 4.06 5.05 6.17
CA PRO A 270 4.33 4.26 7.36
C PRO A 270 5.53 4.86 8.12
N ASN A 271 5.41 6.10 8.60
CA ASN A 271 6.49 6.70 9.39
C ASN A 271 6.60 6.00 10.74
N ASP A 272 7.82 5.70 11.13
CA ASP A 272 8.17 5.04 12.38
C ASP A 272 7.48 3.68 12.56
N CYS A 273 7.00 3.07 11.48
CA CYS A 273 6.24 1.83 11.52
C CYS A 273 7.18 0.63 11.60
N TYR A 274 7.08 -0.16 12.65
CA TYR A 274 7.95 -1.32 12.88
C TYR A 274 7.17 -2.62 12.65
N ASP A 275 7.78 -3.59 11.96
CA ASP A 275 7.17 -4.90 11.74
C ASP A 275 5.81 -4.83 11.00
N CYS A 276 5.66 -3.80 10.16
CA CYS A 276 4.42 -3.52 9.45
C CYS A 276 4.33 -4.29 8.12
N THR A 277 3.11 -4.41 7.59
CA THR A 277 2.85 -5.04 6.29
C THR A 277 1.95 -4.16 5.43
N ILE A 278 2.39 -3.84 4.21
CA ILE A 278 1.63 -3.10 3.21
C ILE A 278 1.45 -4.02 2.01
N ARG A 279 0.24 -4.55 1.80
CA ARG A 279 0.02 -5.57 0.77
C ARG A 279 -1.29 -5.52 0.00
N GLY A 280 -1.25 -5.92 -1.27
CA GLY A 280 -2.48 -6.03 -2.08
C GLY A 280 -3.16 -4.69 -2.37
N ASN A 281 -2.50 -3.55 -2.13
CA ASN A 281 -3.09 -2.24 -2.33
C ASN A 281 -2.87 -1.74 -3.76
N ARG A 282 -3.76 -0.84 -4.19
CA ARG A 282 -3.62 -0.05 -5.42
C ARG A 282 -3.37 1.40 -5.05
N LEU A 283 -2.16 1.90 -5.30
CA LEU A 283 -1.66 3.19 -4.81
C LEU A 283 -1.28 4.08 -5.99
N HIS A 284 -1.98 5.20 -6.21
CA HIS A 284 -1.70 6.04 -7.38
C HIS A 284 -2.13 7.49 -7.30
N ASP A 285 -1.82 8.26 -8.35
CA ASP A 285 -2.16 9.69 -8.48
C ASP A 285 -1.67 10.50 -7.27
N VAL A 286 -0.35 10.55 -7.08
CA VAL A 286 0.29 11.30 -5.99
C VAL A 286 1.09 12.46 -6.59
N ALA A 287 0.71 13.69 -6.26
CA ALA A 287 1.35 14.90 -6.76
C ALA A 287 1.31 16.01 -5.70
N LEU A 288 2.20 17.00 -5.84
CA LEU A 288 2.02 18.27 -5.16
C LEU A 288 1.16 19.19 -6.03
N ILE A 289 0.67 20.29 -5.45
CA ILE A 289 0.15 21.42 -6.22
C ILE A 289 1.21 22.53 -6.18
N ASP A 290 1.62 23.01 -7.34
CA ASP A 290 2.57 24.12 -7.46
C ASP A 290 1.94 25.46 -7.08
N LEU A 291 2.75 26.53 -7.02
CA LEU A 291 2.26 27.87 -6.67
C LEU A 291 1.29 28.47 -7.70
N SER A 292 1.14 27.84 -8.87
CA SER A 292 0.21 28.23 -9.92
C SER A 292 -1.10 27.43 -9.88
N GLY A 293 -1.24 26.48 -8.93
CA GLY A 293 -2.42 25.63 -8.80
C GLY A 293 -2.41 24.38 -9.69
N ASN A 294 -1.29 24.02 -10.31
CA ASN A 294 -1.19 22.85 -11.18
C ASN A 294 -0.60 21.65 -10.44
N ASP A 295 -1.00 20.45 -10.85
CA ASP A 295 -0.37 19.21 -10.38
C ASP A 295 1.11 19.16 -10.78
N GLU A 296 1.99 19.10 -9.78
CA GLU A 296 3.42 18.90 -9.91
C GLU A 296 3.76 17.46 -9.47
N PHE A 297 4.04 16.63 -10.47
CA PHE A 297 4.46 15.25 -10.23
C PHE A 297 5.98 15.08 -10.21
N ASP A 298 6.76 16.11 -10.59
CA ASP A 298 8.23 16.11 -10.53
C ASP A 298 8.74 16.39 -9.11
N ASN A 299 8.22 15.65 -8.13
CA ASN A 299 8.78 15.69 -6.79
C ASN A 299 9.04 14.28 -6.29
N GLN A 300 10.31 13.97 -6.07
CA GLN A 300 10.77 12.73 -5.47
C GLN A 300 10.03 12.25 -4.23
N ASN A 301 9.45 13.18 -3.46
CA ASN A 301 8.74 12.91 -2.24
C ASN A 301 7.26 12.55 -2.48
N SER A 302 6.74 12.68 -3.70
CA SER A 302 5.40 12.24 -4.13
C SER A 302 5.40 10.74 -4.41
N CYS A 303 5.07 9.92 -3.40
CA CYS A 303 5.28 8.48 -3.48
C CYS A 303 4.02 7.63 -3.33
N GLY A 304 4.06 6.41 -3.87
CA GLY A 304 3.08 5.39 -3.47
C GLY A 304 3.24 5.07 -1.99
N ILE A 305 4.46 4.74 -1.57
CA ILE A 305 4.81 4.52 -0.16
C ILE A 305 5.98 5.43 0.21
N HIS A 306 5.78 6.36 1.13
CA HIS A 306 6.82 7.28 1.61
C HIS A 306 7.03 7.11 3.11
N SER A 307 8.25 6.86 3.57
CA SER A 307 8.50 6.67 5.01
C SER A 307 9.71 7.43 5.54
N PHE A 308 9.62 7.81 6.81
CA PHE A 308 10.73 8.04 7.72
C PHE A 308 10.78 6.91 8.75
N GLY A 309 11.93 6.29 8.99
CA GLY A 309 12.10 5.42 10.16
C GLY A 309 11.35 4.07 10.15
N MET A 310 10.71 3.66 9.04
CA MET A 310 10.11 2.32 8.92
C MET A 310 11.16 1.20 9.06
N LEU A 311 10.85 0.14 9.81
CA LEU A 311 11.77 -0.97 10.10
C LEU A 311 11.05 -2.32 9.98
N ARG A 312 11.78 -3.38 9.58
CA ARG A 312 11.26 -4.76 9.40
C ARG A 312 9.92 -4.83 8.66
N THR A 313 9.71 -3.91 7.72
CA THR A 313 8.41 -3.79 7.04
C THR A 313 8.41 -4.53 5.72
N VAL A 314 7.31 -5.24 5.46
CA VAL A 314 7.07 -5.99 4.23
C VAL A 314 6.12 -5.21 3.33
N ILE A 315 6.57 -4.89 2.12
CA ILE A 315 5.80 -4.25 1.06
C ILE A 315 5.64 -5.27 -0.06
N GLU A 316 4.44 -5.83 -0.24
CA GLU A 316 4.25 -6.89 -1.22
C GLU A 316 2.93 -6.90 -1.97
N ASN A 317 2.95 -7.40 -3.20
CA ASN A 317 1.74 -7.59 -4.01
C ASN A 317 0.91 -6.30 -4.21
N ASN A 318 1.54 -5.12 -4.16
CA ASN A 318 0.87 -3.85 -4.45
C ASN A 318 0.99 -3.48 -5.93
N GLU A 319 0.00 -2.77 -6.45
CA GLU A 319 0.07 -2.02 -7.71
C GLU A 319 0.33 -0.54 -7.36
N ILE A 320 1.45 0.01 -7.81
CA ILE A 320 1.86 1.39 -7.51
C ILE A 320 2.14 2.11 -8.84
N PHE A 321 1.41 3.19 -9.11
CA PHE A 321 1.57 3.89 -10.38
C PHE A 321 1.15 5.35 -10.36
N ASP A 322 1.52 6.09 -11.41
CA ASP A 322 1.25 7.52 -11.53
C ASP A 322 1.73 8.31 -10.30
N VAL A 323 2.98 8.03 -9.91
CA VAL A 323 3.70 8.63 -8.78
C VAL A 323 5.11 8.97 -9.23
N HIS A 324 5.79 9.92 -8.57
CA HIS A 324 7.21 10.11 -8.84
C HIS A 324 8.02 8.87 -8.40
N THR A 325 7.85 8.46 -7.13
CA THR A 325 8.60 7.35 -6.55
C THR A 325 7.66 6.25 -6.07
N GLY A 326 7.85 5.00 -6.49
CA GLY A 326 7.02 3.89 -6.03
C GLY A 326 7.12 3.68 -4.52
N VAL A 327 8.32 3.34 -4.04
CA VAL A 327 8.64 3.22 -2.61
C VAL A 327 9.82 4.10 -2.26
N PHE A 328 9.65 5.00 -1.30
CA PHE A 328 10.72 5.88 -0.82
C PHE A 328 10.92 5.72 0.69
N GLN A 329 12.04 5.11 1.06
CA GLN A 329 12.52 5.05 2.44
C GLN A 329 13.56 6.13 2.71
N LYS A 330 13.22 7.08 3.58
CA LYS A 330 14.16 8.05 4.13
C LYS A 330 14.70 7.60 5.48
N GLY A 331 16.00 7.83 5.66
CA GLY A 331 16.64 7.68 6.96
C GLY A 331 16.16 8.70 7.97
N TRP A 332 16.03 8.25 9.21
CA TRP A 332 15.76 9.11 10.34
C TRP A 332 16.89 8.98 11.37
N THR A 333 17.41 10.13 11.80
CA THR A 333 18.61 10.28 12.62
C THR A 333 18.46 9.90 14.08
N ASN A 334 17.22 9.78 14.57
CA ASN A 334 16.94 9.53 15.98
C ASN A 334 16.46 8.11 16.26
N GLN A 335 16.65 7.19 15.31
CA GLN A 335 16.42 5.76 15.55
C GLN A 335 17.33 5.30 16.71
N PRO A 336 16.77 4.79 17.81
CA PRO A 336 17.56 4.35 18.94
C PRO A 336 18.45 3.17 18.52
N LEU A 337 19.76 3.33 18.65
CA LEU A 337 20.74 2.28 18.41
C LEU A 337 20.89 1.39 19.65
N PRO A 338 21.30 0.11 19.49
CA PRO A 338 21.68 -0.73 20.62
C PRO A 338 22.69 -0.01 21.53
N GLY A 339 22.35 0.15 22.82
CA GLY A 339 23.23 0.78 23.82
C GLY A 339 23.00 2.28 24.08
N ASN A 340 21.98 2.91 23.49
CA ASN A 340 21.58 4.27 23.87
C ASN A 340 20.99 4.27 25.30
N ALA A 341 21.58 5.06 26.22
CA ALA A 341 21.15 5.12 27.62
C ALA A 341 19.72 5.65 27.81
N ASN A 342 19.15 6.31 26.80
CA ASN A 342 17.77 6.80 26.77
C ASN A 342 16.79 5.78 26.17
N TYR A 343 17.24 4.56 25.88
CA TYR A 343 16.41 3.46 25.38
C TYR A 343 16.18 2.46 26.51
N ASP A 344 15.05 2.61 27.21
CA ASP A 344 14.68 1.73 28.31
C ASP A 344 14.01 0.45 27.78
N PHE A 345 14.79 -0.63 27.67
CA PHE A 345 14.30 -1.97 27.34
C PHE A 345 13.39 -2.58 28.42
N VAL A 346 13.22 -1.93 29.58
CA VAL A 346 12.46 -2.48 30.72
C VAL A 346 10.94 -2.29 30.53
N THR A 347 10.50 -1.43 29.60
CA THR A 347 9.09 -1.34 29.20
C THR A 347 8.85 -2.10 27.88
N PRO A 348 7.91 -3.06 27.83
CA PRO A 348 7.68 -3.96 26.69
C PRO A 348 7.01 -3.29 25.48
N LEU A 349 7.13 -1.97 25.34
CA LEU A 349 6.37 -1.15 24.38
C LEU A 349 7.18 -0.73 23.14
N VAL A 350 8.47 -1.06 23.07
CA VAL A 350 9.29 -0.76 21.88
C VAL A 350 9.83 -2.05 21.29
N PRO A 351 9.66 -2.31 19.98
CA PRO A 351 10.20 -3.51 19.37
C PRO A 351 11.72 -3.59 19.57
N PRO A 352 12.29 -4.80 19.64
CA PRO A 352 13.72 -4.96 19.87
C PRO A 352 14.53 -4.20 18.81
N ALA A 353 15.68 -3.67 19.25
CA ALA A 353 16.64 -3.07 18.35
C ALA A 353 17.01 -4.06 17.24
N ILE A 354 17.26 -3.57 16.03
CA ILE A 354 17.60 -4.43 14.89
C ILE A 354 18.82 -5.30 15.24
N ASP A 355 18.74 -6.60 15.00
CA ASP A 355 19.94 -7.46 14.94
C ASP A 355 20.52 -7.38 13.53
N PRO A 356 21.65 -6.68 13.31
CA PRO A 356 22.23 -6.53 11.98
C PRO A 356 22.76 -7.85 11.40
N ASN A 357 22.74 -8.96 12.12
CA ASN A 357 23.15 -10.26 11.57
C ASN A 357 21.97 -11.05 11.00
N THR A 358 20.74 -10.78 11.46
CA THR A 358 19.58 -11.63 11.19
C THR A 358 18.37 -10.87 10.68
N ASP A 359 18.20 -9.61 11.07
CA ASP A 359 17.05 -8.79 10.70
C ASP A 359 17.22 -8.12 9.33
N PHE A 360 16.08 -7.75 8.75
CA PHE A 360 15.98 -6.95 7.54
C PHE A 360 15.38 -5.57 7.85
N GLY A 361 15.82 -4.55 7.12
CA GLY A 361 15.25 -3.21 7.21
C GLY A 361 13.90 -3.12 6.51
N MET A 362 13.84 -3.67 5.29
CA MET A 362 12.58 -3.85 4.55
C MET A 362 12.65 -5.04 3.59
N VAL A 363 11.48 -5.58 3.26
CA VAL A 363 11.29 -6.49 2.12
C VAL A 363 10.33 -5.84 1.15
N VAL A 364 10.75 -5.62 -0.09
CA VAL A 364 9.88 -5.16 -1.19
C VAL A 364 9.82 -6.26 -2.23
N ARG A 365 8.66 -6.92 -2.38
CA ARG A 365 8.54 -8.06 -3.29
C ARG A 365 7.21 -8.19 -4.00
N ARG A 366 7.22 -8.72 -5.23
CA ARG A 366 6.00 -9.01 -6.00
C ARG A 366 5.10 -7.80 -6.22
N ASN A 367 5.66 -6.60 -6.19
CA ASN A 367 4.91 -5.39 -6.52
C ASN A 367 4.97 -5.15 -8.03
N LEU A 368 3.89 -4.57 -8.56
CA LEU A 368 3.83 -3.99 -9.89
C LEU A 368 4.00 -2.48 -9.74
N ILE A 369 5.17 -1.96 -10.10
CA ILE A 369 5.48 -0.53 -9.97
C ILE A 369 5.67 0.04 -11.37
N HIS A 370 4.80 0.94 -11.78
CA HIS A 370 4.83 1.45 -13.15
C HIS A 370 4.41 2.90 -13.28
N ASN A 371 4.70 3.53 -14.42
CA ASN A 371 4.47 4.96 -14.62
C ASN A 371 5.00 5.75 -13.41
N SER A 372 6.27 5.53 -13.10
CA SER A 372 7.01 6.23 -12.07
C SER A 372 8.40 6.60 -12.56
N ILE A 373 8.95 7.70 -12.07
CA ILE A 373 10.35 8.07 -12.33
C ILE A 373 11.27 7.08 -11.63
N TRP A 374 11.02 6.81 -10.34
CA TRP A 374 11.81 5.87 -9.55
C TRP A 374 10.95 4.75 -9.01
N GLY A 375 11.36 3.50 -9.21
CA GLY A 375 10.66 2.35 -8.66
C GLY A 375 10.79 2.28 -7.13
N ILE A 376 12.03 2.15 -6.64
CA ILE A 376 12.36 2.12 -5.21
C ILE A 376 13.55 3.04 -4.97
N ARG A 377 13.45 3.89 -3.94
CA ARG A 377 14.54 4.75 -3.47
C ARG A 377 14.81 4.55 -2.00
N LEU A 378 16.08 4.33 -1.68
CA LEU A 378 16.60 4.32 -0.32
C LEU A 378 17.50 5.55 -0.17
N SER A 379 17.07 6.55 0.61
CA SER A 379 17.88 7.76 0.81
C SER A 379 18.36 7.89 2.24
N PRO A 380 19.67 8.10 2.46
CA PRO A 380 20.19 8.46 3.78
C PRO A 380 19.88 9.90 4.20
N SER A 381 19.21 10.69 3.34
CA SER A 381 18.91 12.10 3.58
C SER A 381 17.88 12.27 4.70
N GLY A 382 18.39 12.38 5.92
CA GLY A 382 17.79 12.92 7.15
C GLY A 382 18.86 13.28 8.19
N GLY A 383 20.14 13.21 7.78
CA GLY A 383 21.36 13.30 8.58
C GLY A 383 22.16 11.99 8.48
N SER A 384 23.30 12.06 7.82
CA SER A 384 24.43 11.13 7.93
C SER A 384 24.16 9.62 7.78
N GLY A 385 23.22 9.16 6.94
CA GLY A 385 23.14 7.73 6.62
C GLY A 385 24.30 7.31 5.69
N ARG A 386 25.38 6.74 6.23
CA ARG A 386 26.25 5.91 5.41
C ARG A 386 25.50 4.62 5.11
N ILE A 387 25.46 4.20 3.85
CA ILE A 387 25.08 2.82 3.51
C ILE A 387 25.99 1.92 4.37
N ILE A 388 25.42 0.92 5.05
CA ILE A 388 26.24 -0.11 5.71
C ILE A 388 27.00 -0.81 4.58
N ALA A 389 28.22 -0.34 4.32
CA ALA A 389 29.20 -1.10 3.57
C ALA A 389 29.42 -2.40 4.34
N ASN A 390 29.70 -3.49 3.64
CA ASN A 390 30.05 -4.82 4.19
C ASN A 390 31.22 -4.84 5.21
N SER A 391 31.71 -3.68 5.64
CA SER A 391 32.83 -3.48 6.56
C SER A 391 32.43 -3.32 8.03
N GLY A 392 31.17 -3.57 8.42
CA GLY A 392 30.79 -3.76 9.84
C GLY A 392 30.91 -2.53 10.75
N SER A 393 30.91 -1.30 10.21
CA SER A 393 30.88 -0.07 11.02
C SER A 393 29.52 0.62 10.92
N ALA A 394 28.77 0.61 12.04
CA ALA A 394 27.40 1.11 12.15
C ALA A 394 27.36 2.63 12.31
N SER A 395 27.06 3.35 11.23
CA SER A 395 26.61 4.75 11.25
C SER A 395 25.64 5.01 10.09
N GLY A 396 24.78 4.01 9.82
CA GLY A 396 23.81 3.99 8.73
C GLY A 396 22.40 3.75 9.24
N ASN A 397 21.39 4.14 8.46
CA ASN A 397 19.98 3.92 8.78
C ASN A 397 19.67 2.41 8.92
N PRO A 398 19.22 1.92 10.09
CA PRO A 398 18.81 0.53 10.31
C PRO A 398 17.83 0.01 9.26
N ALA A 399 16.92 0.86 8.77
CA ALA A 399 15.94 0.48 7.77
C ALA A 399 16.52 0.15 6.37
N HIS A 400 17.77 0.54 6.11
CA HIS A 400 18.46 0.19 4.86
C HIS A 400 19.31 -1.09 5.02
N HIS A 401 19.51 -1.55 6.25
CA HIS A 401 20.24 -2.76 6.53
C HIS A 401 19.53 -3.97 5.92
N ASN A 402 20.26 -4.83 5.21
CA ASN A 402 19.72 -6.08 4.64
C ASN A 402 18.36 -5.89 3.92
N ALA A 403 18.21 -4.77 3.21
CA ALA A 403 17.00 -4.51 2.43
C ALA A 403 16.89 -5.54 1.29
N GLN A 404 15.76 -6.22 1.21
CA GLN A 404 15.53 -7.28 0.24
C GLN A 404 14.54 -6.81 -0.82
N ILE A 405 14.99 -6.76 -2.07
CA ILE A 405 14.17 -6.32 -3.21
C ILE A 405 14.20 -7.42 -4.27
N TYR A 406 13.11 -8.15 -4.43
CA TYR A 406 13.05 -9.29 -5.34
C TYR A 406 11.63 -9.52 -5.89
N GLU A 407 11.51 -10.18 -7.04
CA GLU A 407 10.21 -10.52 -7.66
C GLU A 407 9.31 -9.31 -8.03
N ASN A 408 9.82 -8.08 -8.03
CA ASN A 408 9.05 -6.91 -8.46
C ASN A 408 9.11 -6.74 -9.98
N ILE A 409 8.05 -6.16 -10.55
CA ILE A 409 8.01 -5.74 -11.95
C ILE A 409 8.05 -4.21 -11.99
N PHE A 410 9.03 -3.66 -12.70
CA PHE A 410 9.18 -2.23 -12.94
C PHE A 410 9.05 -1.93 -14.43
N TYR A 411 8.14 -1.03 -14.80
CA TYR A 411 8.08 -0.53 -16.18
C TYR A 411 7.46 0.87 -16.23
N SER A 412 7.98 1.75 -17.07
CA SER A 412 7.34 3.06 -17.31
C SER A 412 7.25 3.29 -18.81
N THR A 413 6.19 3.95 -19.25
CA THR A 413 6.10 4.42 -20.64
C THR A 413 6.83 5.76 -20.78
N ASP A 414 7.39 6.05 -21.94
CA ASP A 414 8.03 7.35 -22.21
C ASP A 414 7.06 8.51 -21.94
N ALA A 415 5.79 8.33 -22.29
CA ALA A 415 4.74 9.31 -22.02
C ALA A 415 4.51 9.53 -20.51
N ALA A 416 4.58 8.47 -19.71
CA ALA A 416 4.49 8.59 -18.25
C ALA A 416 5.72 9.30 -17.69
N VAL A 417 6.94 8.93 -18.11
CA VAL A 417 8.16 9.60 -17.64
C VAL A 417 8.14 11.09 -17.99
N GLN A 418 7.77 11.44 -19.22
CA GLN A 418 7.64 12.85 -19.65
C GLN A 418 6.57 13.64 -18.88
N ARG A 419 5.50 12.99 -18.42
CA ARG A 419 4.50 13.63 -17.54
C ARG A 419 5.11 14.00 -16.18
N PHE A 420 6.10 13.24 -15.74
CA PHE A 420 6.70 13.39 -14.42
C PHE A 420 7.97 14.24 -14.41
N GLY A 421 8.56 14.56 -15.57
CA GLY A 421 9.79 15.35 -15.69
C GLY A 421 10.89 14.56 -16.37
#